data_AF-A0A2V3J4G5-F1
#
_entry.id   AF-A0A2V3J4G5-F1
#
_cell.length_a   1.000
_cell.length_b   1.000
_cell.length_c   1.000
_cell.angle_alpha   90.00
_cell.angle_beta   90.00
_cell.angle_gamma   90.00
#
_symmetry.space_group_name_H-M   'P 1'
#
loop_
_entity.id
_entity.type
_entity.pdbx_description
1 polymer ?
#
loop_
_entity_poly.entity_id
_entity_poly.type
_entity_poly.pdbx_seq_one_letter_code
_entity_poly.pdbx_strand_id
1 'polypeptide(L)'
;MLALRAASLARAATSAAPIRALAITATVKDASDTSAMKFPAPSHVSIAAEAADLARQLNEFYSNPDSVIAIPDDIRESLRAEVMKKVGAVPDANISAAWANQNLQIPSEIRLGDNPLFESHQKLRDSSK
;
A
#
# COMPACT_ATOMS: atom_id res chain seq x y z
N MET A 1 -23.91 -53.42 16.49
CA MET A 1 -24.92 -52.34 16.51
C MET A 1 -24.95 -51.75 17.91
N LEU A 2 -24.39 -50.56 18.10
CA LEU A 2 -25.07 -49.25 18.00
C LEU A 2 -25.74 -48.88 19.34
N ALA A 3 -24.93 -48.48 20.32
CA ALA A 3 -25.36 -47.73 21.51
C ALA A 3 -24.10 -47.13 22.19
N LEU A 4 -23.21 -46.49 21.43
CA LEU A 4 -23.12 -45.01 21.37
C LEU A 4 -23.16 -44.39 22.78
N ARG A 5 -22.01 -44.18 23.44
CA ARG A 5 -21.19 -42.94 23.36
C ARG A 5 -21.91 -41.60 23.62
N ALA A 6 -23.11 -41.59 24.22
CA ALA A 6 -23.89 -40.35 24.38
C ALA A 6 -24.13 -39.89 25.83
N ALA A 7 -23.36 -40.34 26.83
CA ALA A 7 -23.66 -40.03 28.24
C ALA A 7 -22.75 -38.99 28.91
N SER A 8 -21.67 -38.52 28.28
CA SER A 8 -20.66 -37.67 28.96
C SER A 8 -20.54 -36.22 28.48
N LEU A 9 -21.32 -35.79 27.48
CA LEU A 9 -21.23 -34.41 26.96
C LEU A 9 -22.29 -33.44 27.50
N ALA A 10 -23.25 -33.90 28.32
CA ALA A 10 -24.36 -33.06 28.77
C ALA A 10 -24.14 -32.31 30.11
N ARG A 11 -22.90 -32.26 30.64
CA ARG A 11 -22.63 -31.56 31.92
C ARG A 11 -21.72 -30.33 31.82
N ALA A 12 -21.23 -29.99 30.62
CA ALA A 12 -20.33 -28.85 30.42
C ALA A 12 -20.89 -27.74 29.51
N ALA A 13 -22.21 -27.72 29.27
CA ALA A 13 -22.84 -26.74 28.37
C ALA A 13 -23.92 -25.86 29.03
N THR A 14 -24.14 -25.96 30.34
CA THR A 14 -25.19 -25.17 31.03
C THR A 14 -24.67 -24.08 31.96
N SER A 15 -23.35 -23.92 32.15
CA SER A 15 -22.81 -22.85 33.03
C SER A 15 -22.28 -21.61 32.31
N ALA A 16 -22.13 -21.62 30.98
CA ALA A 16 -21.56 -20.48 30.24
C ALA A 16 -22.62 -19.59 29.55
N ALA A 17 -23.87 -20.03 29.48
CA ALA A 17 -24.94 -19.32 28.78
C ALA A 17 -25.62 -18.16 29.57
N PRO A 18 -25.74 -18.15 30.91
CA PRO A 18 -26.50 -17.08 31.57
C PRO A 18 -25.70 -15.79 31.79
N ILE A 19 -24.36 -15.85 31.82
CA ILE A 19 -23.52 -14.69 32.19
C ILE A 19 -23.46 -13.64 31.07
N ARG A 20 -23.40 -14.07 29.80
CA ARG A 20 -23.37 -13.14 28.65
C ARG A 20 -24.70 -12.42 28.45
N ALA A 21 -25.82 -13.11 28.62
CA ALA A 21 -27.15 -12.49 28.51
C ALA A 21 -27.36 -11.43 29.61
N LEU A 22 -26.95 -11.72 30.86
CA LEU A 22 -27.05 -10.77 31.96
C LEU A 22 -26.12 -9.56 31.79
N ALA A 23 -24.87 -9.77 31.33
CA ALA A 23 -23.92 -8.68 31.09
C ALA A 23 -24.39 -7.72 29.98
N ILE A 24 -25.03 -8.24 28.92
CA ILE A 24 -25.64 -7.40 27.87
C ILE A 24 -26.83 -6.62 28.44
N THR A 25 -27.71 -7.27 29.20
CA THR A 25 -28.88 -6.57 29.78
C THR A 25 -28.53 -5.53 30.85
N ALA A 26 -27.45 -5.73 31.61
CA ALA A 26 -26.98 -4.77 32.60
C ALA A 26 -26.30 -3.55 31.95
N THR A 27 -25.51 -3.77 30.91
CA THR A 27 -24.80 -2.68 30.19
C THR A 27 -25.70 -1.86 29.29
N VAL A 28 -26.81 -2.42 28.79
CA VAL A 28 -27.82 -1.66 28.01
C VAL A 28 -28.68 -0.77 28.91
N LYS A 29 -28.86 -1.12 30.19
CA LYS A 29 -29.69 -0.34 31.13
C LYS A 29 -29.03 0.99 31.55
N ASP A 30 -27.71 1.04 31.53
CA ASP A 30 -26.89 2.23 31.82
C ASP A 30 -26.38 2.93 30.54
N ALA A 31 -26.73 2.42 29.36
CA ALA A 31 -26.43 3.12 28.12
C ALA A 31 -27.32 4.36 28.03
N SER A 32 -26.70 5.54 28.11
CA SER A 32 -27.39 6.80 27.88
C SER A 32 -28.00 6.80 26.49
N ASP A 33 -29.26 7.20 26.37
CA ASP A 33 -29.96 7.27 25.09
C ASP A 33 -29.23 8.24 24.16
N THR A 34 -28.50 7.69 23.19
CA THR A 34 -27.73 8.45 22.20
C THR A 34 -28.55 8.83 20.98
N SER A 35 -29.86 8.53 20.95
CA SER A 35 -30.73 8.85 19.82
C SER A 35 -30.85 10.36 19.55
N ALA A 36 -30.63 11.19 20.57
CA ALA A 36 -30.59 12.65 20.47
C ALA A 36 -29.17 13.23 20.36
N MET A 37 -28.12 12.40 20.38
CA MET A 37 -26.76 12.88 20.17
C MET A 37 -26.59 13.24 18.70
N LYS A 38 -26.26 14.51 18.44
CA LYS A 38 -25.79 14.94 17.12
C LYS A 38 -24.42 14.33 16.88
N PHE A 39 -24.39 13.13 16.31
CA PHE A 39 -23.18 12.60 15.72
C PHE A 39 -22.79 13.52 14.56
N PRO A 40 -21.63 14.19 14.60
CA PRO A 40 -21.17 14.95 13.44
C PRO A 40 -21.05 13.95 12.29
N ALA A 41 -21.85 14.15 11.24
CA ALA A 41 -21.63 13.43 10.00
C ALA A 41 -20.18 13.65 9.58
N PRO A 42 -19.46 12.62 9.11
CA PRO A 42 -18.10 12.78 8.59
C PRO A 42 -18.11 13.96 7.62
N SER A 43 -17.34 15.01 7.93
CA SER A 43 -17.28 16.22 7.12
C SER A 43 -16.91 15.81 5.70
N HIS A 44 -17.83 16.06 4.77
CA HIS A 44 -17.81 15.76 3.35
C HIS A 44 -16.40 15.60 2.72
N VAL A 45 -15.83 14.41 2.82
CA VAL A 45 -14.71 14.00 1.95
C VAL A 45 -15.35 13.45 0.68
N SER A 46 -15.41 14.28 -0.36
CA SER A 46 -15.83 13.81 -1.66
C SER A 46 -14.68 13.07 -2.29
N ILE A 47 -14.72 11.73 -2.23
CA ILE A 47 -13.73 10.84 -2.86
C ILE A 47 -13.56 11.19 -4.35
N ALA A 48 -14.64 11.61 -5.01
CA ALA A 48 -14.61 12.05 -6.41
C ALA A 48 -13.83 13.36 -6.60
N ALA A 49 -13.93 14.31 -5.67
CA ALA A 49 -13.15 15.54 -5.71
C ALA A 49 -11.66 15.26 -5.45
N GLU A 50 -11.34 14.42 -4.47
CA GLU A 50 -9.96 14.01 -4.19
C GLU A 50 -9.34 13.25 -5.35
N ALA A 51 -10.11 12.35 -6.00
CA ALA A 51 -9.65 11.64 -7.19
C ALA A 51 -9.41 12.58 -8.37
N ALA A 52 -10.27 13.59 -8.57
CA ALA A 52 -10.10 14.60 -9.61
C ALA A 52 -8.86 15.48 -9.35
N ASP A 53 -8.64 15.89 -8.11
CA ASP A 53 -7.46 16.65 -7.72
C ASP A 53 -6.18 15.83 -7.86
N LEU A 54 -6.20 14.55 -7.46
CA LEU A 54 -5.07 13.65 -7.66
C LEU A 54 -4.77 13.44 -9.15
N ALA A 55 -5.80 13.23 -9.97
CA ALA A 55 -5.63 13.12 -11.43
C ALA A 55 -5.03 14.38 -12.04
N ARG A 56 -5.44 15.57 -11.57
CA ARG A 56 -4.86 16.84 -11.98
C ARG A 56 -3.39 16.96 -11.59
N GLN A 57 -3.05 16.64 -10.34
CA GLN A 57 -1.67 16.66 -9.84
C GLN A 57 -0.76 15.70 -10.61
N LEU A 58 -1.23 14.48 -10.87
CA LEU A 58 -0.50 13.49 -11.68
C LEU A 58 -0.31 14.00 -13.11
N ASN A 59 -1.34 14.59 -13.72
CA ASN A 59 -1.22 15.13 -15.06
C ASN A 59 -0.22 16.30 -15.12
N GLU A 60 -0.19 17.18 -14.12
CA GLU A 60 0.80 18.25 -14.02
C GLU A 60 2.22 17.69 -13.86
N PHE A 61 2.41 16.73 -12.96
CA PHE A 61 3.68 16.05 -12.73
C PHE A 61 4.23 15.41 -14.02
N TYR A 62 3.43 14.63 -14.74
CA TYR A 62 3.87 13.98 -15.98
C TYR A 62 3.93 14.93 -17.19
N SER A 63 3.49 16.18 -17.05
CA SER A 63 3.62 17.20 -18.09
C SER A 63 4.87 18.06 -17.96
N ASN A 64 5.47 18.10 -16.77
CA ASN A 64 6.57 18.99 -16.48
C ASN A 64 7.91 18.23 -16.64
N PRO A 65 8.82 18.67 -17.54
CA PRO A 65 10.13 18.03 -17.68
C PRO A 65 10.99 18.12 -16.41
N ASP A 66 10.78 19.14 -15.57
CA ASP A 66 11.52 19.33 -14.32
C ASP A 66 10.99 18.48 -13.16
N SER A 67 9.89 17.73 -13.37
CA SER A 67 9.37 16.82 -12.35
C SER A 67 10.36 15.69 -12.07
N VAL A 68 10.53 15.40 -10.79
CA VAL A 68 11.53 14.46 -10.28
C VAL A 68 10.83 13.25 -9.68
N ILE A 69 11.27 12.06 -10.10
CA ILE A 69 10.92 10.80 -9.45
C ILE A 69 12.06 10.45 -8.51
N ALA A 70 11.77 10.46 -7.21
CA ALA A 70 12.68 9.92 -6.20
C ALA A 70 12.69 8.38 -6.30
N ILE A 71 13.88 7.81 -6.31
CA ILE A 71 14.08 6.36 -6.28
C ILE A 71 14.39 5.97 -4.84
N PRO A 72 13.47 5.25 -4.15
CA PRO A 72 13.71 4.82 -2.79
C PRO A 72 14.85 3.79 -2.70
N ASP A 73 15.48 3.76 -1.53
CA ASP A 73 16.76 3.06 -1.30
C ASP A 73 16.71 1.55 -1.54
N ASP A 74 15.57 0.95 -1.24
CA ASP A 74 15.24 -0.46 -1.49
C ASP A 74 15.27 -0.81 -2.99
N ILE A 75 14.71 0.08 -3.82
CA ILE A 75 14.75 -0.06 -5.27
C ILE A 75 16.18 0.14 -5.78
N ARG A 76 16.92 1.11 -5.22
CA ARG A 76 18.33 1.35 -5.61
C ARG A 76 19.19 0.12 -5.30
N GLU A 77 19.00 -0.52 -4.15
CA GLU A 77 19.71 -1.75 -3.80
C GLU A 77 19.35 -2.91 -4.73
N SER A 78 18.06 -3.06 -5.06
CA SER A 78 17.58 -4.06 -6.01
C SER A 78 18.18 -3.87 -7.41
N LEU A 79 18.25 -2.61 -7.89
CA LEU A 79 18.88 -2.28 -9.17
C LEU A 79 20.38 -2.57 -9.15
N ARG A 80 21.10 -2.30 -8.04
CA ARG A 80 22.51 -2.68 -7.91
C ARG A 80 22.70 -4.19 -8.04
N ALA A 81 21.85 -4.98 -7.38
CA ALA A 81 21.92 -6.43 -7.46
C ALA A 81 21.67 -6.94 -8.89
N GLU A 82 20.73 -6.34 -9.63
CA GLU A 82 20.47 -6.70 -11.02
C GLU A 82 21.64 -6.33 -11.94
N VAL A 83 22.22 -5.13 -11.79
CA VAL A 83 23.40 -4.72 -12.55
C VAL A 83 24.57 -5.66 -12.27
N MET A 84 24.79 -6.03 -11.01
CA MET A 84 25.83 -7.00 -10.63
C MET A 84 25.62 -8.37 -11.27
N LYS A 85 24.37 -8.84 -11.36
CA LYS A 85 24.05 -10.10 -12.03
C LYS A 85 24.38 -10.04 -13.53
N LYS A 86 24.10 -8.92 -14.20
CA LYS A 86 24.40 -8.75 -15.63
C LYS A 86 25.90 -8.60 -15.89
N VAL A 87 26.59 -7.88 -15.02
CA VAL A 87 28.05 -7.66 -15.11
C VAL A 87 28.81 -8.95 -14.82
N GLY A 88 28.40 -9.72 -13.81
CA GLY A 88 29.01 -11.03 -13.50
C GLY A 88 28.76 -12.11 -14.56
N ALA A 89 27.84 -11.88 -15.50
CA ALA A 89 27.64 -12.75 -16.65
C ALA A 89 28.64 -12.49 -17.80
N VAL A 90 29.43 -11.41 -17.71
CA VAL A 90 30.49 -11.11 -18.69
C VAL A 90 31.73 -11.94 -18.35
N PRO A 91 32.19 -12.84 -19.25
CA PRO A 91 33.44 -13.56 -19.03
C PRO A 91 34.60 -12.58 -18.88
N ASP A 92 35.54 -12.87 -17.97
CA ASP A 92 36.69 -12.04 -17.57
C ASP A 92 36.39 -10.75 -16.76
N ALA A 93 35.11 -10.44 -16.47
CA ALA A 93 34.77 -9.34 -15.59
C ALA A 93 34.96 -9.73 -14.10
N ASN A 94 36.17 -9.56 -13.57
CA ASN A 94 36.44 -9.73 -12.14
C ASN A 94 36.01 -8.48 -11.35
N ILE A 95 34.70 -8.23 -11.32
CA ILE A 95 34.10 -7.07 -10.64
C ILE A 95 33.62 -7.50 -9.25
N SER A 96 34.32 -7.04 -8.22
CA SER A 96 33.92 -7.28 -6.84
C SER A 96 32.68 -6.45 -6.45
N ALA A 97 31.89 -6.95 -5.51
CA ALA A 97 30.75 -6.19 -4.96
C ALA A 97 31.19 -4.85 -4.35
N ALA A 98 32.40 -4.78 -3.79
CA ALA A 98 32.98 -3.55 -3.26
C ALA A 98 33.30 -2.53 -4.37
N TRP A 99 33.86 -2.98 -5.51
CA TRP A 99 34.08 -2.12 -6.67
C TRP A 99 32.76 -1.59 -7.21
N ALA A 100 31.74 -2.44 -7.32
CA ALA A 100 30.43 -2.05 -7.81
C ALA A 100 29.75 -1.03 -6.91
N ASN A 101 29.84 -1.18 -5.60
CA ASN A 101 29.30 -0.19 -4.66
C ASN A 101 30.00 1.17 -4.75
N GLN A 102 31.27 1.21 -5.12
CA GLN A 102 32.03 2.44 -5.26
C GLN A 102 31.87 3.10 -6.65
N ASN A 103 31.62 2.32 -7.70
CA ASN A 103 31.66 2.80 -9.08
C ASN A 103 30.26 2.84 -9.75
N LEU A 104 29.29 2.03 -9.31
CA LEU A 104 27.92 2.11 -9.79
C LEU A 104 27.16 3.21 -9.06
N GLN A 105 27.18 4.40 -9.63
CA GLN A 105 26.36 5.52 -9.18
C GLN A 105 24.94 5.36 -9.75
N ILE A 106 24.06 4.75 -8.95
CA ILE A 106 22.62 4.79 -9.23
C ILE A 106 22.09 6.11 -8.66
N PRO A 107 21.51 6.99 -9.50
CA PRO A 107 20.99 8.27 -9.03
C PRO A 107 19.87 8.05 -8.01
N SER A 108 19.76 8.95 -7.04
CA SER A 108 18.64 8.97 -6.09
C SER A 108 17.35 9.47 -6.71
N GLU A 109 17.46 10.19 -7.82
CA GLU A 109 16.38 10.97 -8.42
C GLU A 109 16.55 10.98 -9.95
N ILE A 110 15.44 10.86 -10.66
CA ILE A 110 15.41 10.94 -12.13
C ILE A 110 14.45 12.06 -12.51
N ARG A 111 14.92 13.02 -13.31
CA ARG A 111 14.05 14.03 -13.91
C ARG A 111 13.33 13.42 -15.10
N LEU A 112 12.06 13.76 -15.27
CA LEU A 112 11.28 13.26 -16.39
C LEU A 112 11.85 13.73 -17.73
N GLY A 113 12.33 14.97 -17.82
CA GLY A 113 12.95 15.52 -19.03
C GLY A 113 14.25 14.84 -19.46
N ASP A 114 14.96 14.18 -18.54
CA ASP A 114 16.17 13.41 -18.87
C ASP A 114 15.83 12.08 -19.58
N ASN A 115 14.55 11.68 -19.58
CA ASN A 115 14.10 10.49 -20.29
C ASN A 115 13.93 10.80 -21.78
N PRO A 116 14.64 10.12 -22.69
CA PRO A 116 14.55 10.36 -24.14
C PRO A 116 13.16 10.08 -24.72
N LEU A 117 12.31 9.34 -24.01
CA LEU A 117 10.93 9.07 -24.41
C LEU A 117 9.93 10.12 -23.89
N PHE A 118 10.35 11.04 -23.02
CA PHE A 118 9.45 12.03 -22.43
C PHE A 118 8.78 12.90 -23.49
N GLU A 119 9.57 13.47 -24.41
CA GLU A 119 9.02 14.30 -25.49
C GLU A 119 8.09 13.53 -26.43
N SER A 120 8.38 12.26 -26.72
CA SER A 120 7.54 11.46 -27.61
C SER A 120 6.21 11.12 -26.95
N HIS A 121 6.22 10.79 -25.65
CA HIS A 121 5.00 10.60 -24.87
C HIS A 121 4.17 11.88 -24.73
N GLN A 122 4.84 13.03 -24.54
CA GLN A 122 4.17 14.33 -24.48
C GLN A 122 3.46 14.66 -25.80
N LYS A 123 4.16 14.49 -26.94
CA LYS A 123 3.60 14.69 -28.29
C LYS A 123 2.39 13.77 -28.57
N LEU A 124 2.49 12.49 -28.20
CA LEU A 124 1.38 11.54 -28.36
C LEU A 124 0.14 11.96 -27.55
N ARG A 125 0.34 12.40 -26.30
CA ARG A 125 -0.74 12.89 -25.45
C ARG A 125 -1.40 14.13 -26.02
N ASP A 126 -0.62 15.09 -26.51
CA ASP A 126 -1.17 16.33 -27.07
C ASP A 126 -1.87 16.11 -28.41
N SER A 127 -1.47 15.08 -29.18
CA SER A 127 -2.19 14.67 -30.40
C SER A 127 -3.48 13.89 -30.16
N SER A 128 -3.74 13.46 -28.92
CA SER A 128 -4.94 12.68 -28.53
C SER A 128 -6.05 13.55 -27.92
N LYS A 129 -5.86 14.87 -27.84
CA LYS A 129 -6.85 15.86 -27.40
C LYS A 129 -7.55 16.49 -28.59
#